data_AF-A0A0X3WY77-F1
#
_entry.id   AF-A0A0X3WY77-F1
#
_cell.length_a   1.000
_cell.length_b   1.000
_cell.length_c   1.000
_cell.angle_alpha   90.00
_cell.angle_beta   90.00
_cell.angle_gamma   90.00
#
_symmetry.space_group_name_H-M   'P 1'
#
loop_
_entity.id
_entity.type
_entity.pdbx_description
1 polymer ?
#
loop_
_entity_poly.entity_id
_entity_poly.type
_entity_poly.pdbx_seq_one_letter_code
_entity_poly.pdbx_strand_id
1 'polypeptide(L)'
;MVKWISRRFGRCTVLIGDSIHRLTLESAQGLPPDRARERALELGRRFAEVEEKVFDEYSESTDFTVLTCGEVQAGERYAEFHSKLRAFFDEDEAFRSSVESFGHAYHRKRADGIGEAEWEKRIRMSNDYFLEEFAIFACLKEQGLPVMVYPGSFSTLSEIAKGEHPGAPKQLRDLVVVSLHLKGR
;
A
#
# COMPACT_ATOMS: atom_id res chain seq x y z
N MET A 1 3.80 -10.17 14.74
CA MET A 1 4.43 -8.96 14.13
C MET A 1 4.57 -7.85 15.17
N VAL A 2 3.49 -7.43 15.83
CA VAL A 2 3.48 -6.35 16.83
C VAL A 2 4.57 -6.50 17.90
N LYS A 3 4.70 -7.67 18.54
CA LYS A 3 5.81 -7.99 19.47
C LYS A 3 7.22 -7.78 18.91
N TRP A 4 7.43 -7.99 17.61
CA TRP A 4 8.74 -7.77 16.99
C TRP A 4 9.02 -6.28 16.81
N ILE A 5 8.00 -5.52 16.41
CA ILE A 5 8.02 -4.06 16.26
C ILE A 5 8.28 -3.44 17.63
N SER A 6 7.57 -3.89 18.66
CA SER A 6 7.60 -3.24 19.97
C SER A 6 8.94 -3.32 20.70
N ARG A 7 9.75 -4.31 20.34
CA ARG A 7 11.12 -4.48 20.84
C ARG A 7 12.15 -3.58 20.14
N ARG A 8 11.76 -2.84 19.10
CA ARG A 8 12.69 -2.12 18.20
C ARG A 8 12.35 -0.66 17.98
N PHE A 9 11.07 -0.31 18.09
CA PHE A 9 10.60 1.04 17.80
C PHE A 9 9.81 1.57 19.00
N GLY A 10 10.23 2.71 19.55
CA GLY A 10 9.48 3.37 20.62
C GLY A 10 8.21 4.07 20.14
N ARG A 11 8.07 4.29 18.83
CA ARG A 11 6.87 4.85 18.17
C ARG A 11 6.58 4.09 16.89
N CYS A 12 5.31 3.78 16.63
CA CYS A 12 4.89 3.11 15.40
C CYS A 12 3.49 3.57 14.97
N THR A 13 3.35 3.97 13.72
CA THR A 13 2.04 4.23 13.12
C THR A 13 1.57 3.00 12.35
N VAL A 14 0.39 2.51 12.69
CA VAL A 14 -0.32 1.43 12.01
C VAL A 14 -1.13 2.05 10.88
N LEU A 15 -0.70 1.79 9.64
CA LEU A 15 -1.41 2.25 8.45
C LEU A 15 -2.51 1.25 8.08
N ILE A 16 -3.75 1.72 7.99
CA ILE A 16 -4.90 0.93 7.53
C ILE A 16 -5.17 1.24 6.06
N GLY A 17 -5.17 0.19 5.23
CA GLY A 17 -5.36 0.24 3.77
C GLY A 17 -6.77 0.59 3.28
N ASP A 18 -7.60 1.30 4.06
CA ASP A 18 -9.04 1.44 3.85
C ASP A 18 -9.44 1.97 2.46
N SER A 19 -9.14 3.21 2.11
CA SER A 19 -9.61 3.86 0.88
C SER A 19 -9.05 3.19 -0.38
N ILE A 20 -7.81 2.73 -0.35
CA ILE A 20 -7.17 2.01 -1.46
C ILE A 20 -7.75 0.61 -1.64
N HIS A 21 -8.24 -0.02 -0.56
CA HIS A 21 -8.85 -1.36 -0.64
C HIS A 21 -10.14 -1.40 -1.48
N ARG A 22 -10.76 -0.24 -1.78
CA ARG A 22 -11.88 -0.18 -2.74
C ARG A 22 -11.52 -0.79 -4.10
N LEU A 23 -10.28 -0.59 -4.59
CA LEU A 23 -9.83 -1.10 -5.88
C LEU A 23 -9.73 -2.64 -5.86
N THR A 24 -9.36 -3.21 -4.72
CA THR A 24 -9.41 -4.67 -4.51
C THR A 24 -10.85 -5.17 -4.52
N LEU A 25 -11.78 -4.49 -3.84
CA LEU A 25 -13.19 -4.87 -3.79
C LEU A 25 -13.86 -4.80 -5.17
N GLU A 26 -13.59 -3.75 -5.94
CA GLU A 26 -14.08 -3.60 -7.30
C GLU A 26 -13.53 -4.69 -8.22
N SER A 27 -12.22 -4.93 -8.22
CA SER A 27 -11.58 -5.87 -9.16
C SER A 27 -11.79 -7.34 -8.78
N ALA A 28 -11.79 -7.67 -7.49
CA ALA A 28 -11.88 -9.05 -7.01
C ALA A 28 -13.32 -9.51 -6.72
N GLN A 29 -14.22 -8.59 -6.38
CA GLN A 29 -15.61 -8.91 -5.99
C GLN A 29 -16.65 -8.28 -6.92
N GLY A 30 -16.24 -7.49 -7.92
CA GLY A 30 -17.15 -6.86 -8.87
C GLY A 30 -18.09 -5.83 -8.24
N LEU A 31 -17.73 -5.30 -7.06
CA LEU A 31 -18.54 -4.29 -6.38
C LEU A 31 -18.55 -2.98 -7.19
N PRO A 32 -19.69 -2.27 -7.29
CA PRO A 32 -19.73 -0.94 -7.88
C PRO A 32 -18.84 0.04 -7.10
N PRO A 33 -18.24 1.06 -7.75
CA PRO A 33 -17.26 1.96 -7.11
C PRO A 33 -17.72 2.59 -5.78
N ASP A 34 -18.94 3.14 -5.74
CA ASP A 34 -19.45 3.78 -4.52
C ASP A 34 -19.62 2.77 -3.38
N ARG A 35 -20.13 1.57 -3.69
CA ARG A 35 -20.30 0.48 -2.71
C ARG A 35 -18.97 -0.10 -2.25
N ALA A 36 -18.01 -0.22 -3.15
CA ALA A 36 -16.66 -0.65 -2.81
C ALA A 36 -15.99 0.35 -1.88
N ARG A 37 -16.13 1.65 -2.14
CA ARG A 37 -15.62 2.71 -1.26
C ARG A 37 -16.28 2.67 0.12
N GLU A 38 -17.61 2.67 0.20
CA GLU A 38 -18.34 2.58 1.46
C GLU A 38 -17.88 1.36 2.28
N ARG A 39 -17.80 0.20 1.62
CA ARG A 39 -17.41 -1.06 2.25
C ARG A 39 -15.97 -1.05 2.71
N ALA A 40 -15.04 -0.50 1.93
CA ALA A 40 -13.63 -0.46 2.27
C ALA A 40 -13.37 0.41 3.51
N LEU A 41 -14.05 1.56 3.61
CA LEU A 41 -13.99 2.44 4.79
C LEU A 41 -14.59 1.77 6.03
N GLU A 42 -15.71 1.06 5.89
CA GLU A 42 -16.31 0.29 6.98
C GLU A 42 -15.37 -0.82 7.49
N LEU A 43 -14.75 -1.58 6.57
CA LEU A 43 -13.77 -2.62 6.90
C LEU A 43 -12.56 -2.04 7.64
N GLY A 44 -12.06 -0.89 7.19
CA GLY A 44 -10.94 -0.20 7.85
C GLY A 44 -11.25 0.21 9.28
N ARG A 45 -12.41 0.85 9.52
CA ARG A 45 -12.86 1.21 10.88
C ARG A 45 -13.00 0.00 11.78
N ARG A 46 -13.67 -1.04 11.30
CA ARG A 46 -13.86 -2.28 12.06
C ARG A 46 -12.53 -2.96 12.38
N PHE A 47 -11.57 -2.94 11.46
CA PHE A 47 -10.24 -3.48 11.72
C PHE A 47 -9.53 -2.70 12.84
N ALA A 48 -9.57 -1.36 12.81
CA ALA A 48 -9.01 -0.53 13.86
C ALA A 48 -9.60 -0.86 15.24
N GLU A 49 -10.94 -0.94 15.33
CA GLU A 49 -11.66 -1.22 16.58
C GLU A 49 -11.37 -2.63 17.14
N VAL A 50 -11.27 -3.64 16.26
CA VAL A 50 -11.06 -5.03 16.70
C VAL A 50 -9.61 -5.26 17.13
N GLU A 51 -8.65 -4.68 16.41
CA GLU A 51 -7.23 -4.95 16.62
C GLU A 51 -6.57 -3.99 17.62
N GLU A 52 -7.26 -2.94 18.08
CA GLU A 52 -6.77 -1.98 19.10
C GLU A 52 -6.13 -2.70 20.30
N LYS A 53 -6.80 -3.73 20.82
CA LYS A 53 -6.34 -4.53 21.97
C LYS A 53 -4.98 -5.21 21.74
N VAL A 54 -4.65 -5.53 20.49
CA VAL A 54 -3.36 -6.15 20.14
C VAL A 54 -2.23 -5.14 20.29
N PHE A 55 -2.49 -3.86 20.02
CA PHE A 55 -1.51 -2.79 20.19
C PHE A 55 -1.40 -2.36 21.66
N ASP A 56 -2.53 -2.32 22.38
CA ASP A 56 -2.58 -1.99 23.82
C ASP A 56 -1.70 -2.90 24.67
N GLU A 57 -1.62 -4.20 24.34
CA GLU A 57 -0.75 -5.19 25.00
C GLU A 57 0.72 -4.76 25.04
N TYR A 58 1.15 -3.90 24.11
CA TYR A 58 2.55 -3.45 23.96
C TYR A 58 2.75 -1.95 24.21
N SER A 59 1.73 -1.25 24.72
CA SER A 59 1.71 0.21 24.94
C SER A 59 2.82 0.72 25.88
N GLU A 60 3.31 -0.11 26.81
CA GLU A 60 4.44 0.25 27.68
C GLU A 60 5.78 0.36 26.93
N SER A 61 5.91 -0.33 25.80
CA SER A 61 7.16 -0.40 25.01
C SER A 61 7.14 0.45 23.74
N THR A 62 5.96 0.72 23.21
CA THR A 62 5.78 1.44 21.95
C THR A 62 4.51 2.26 21.99
N ASP A 63 4.64 3.53 21.65
CA ASP A 63 3.53 4.41 21.34
C ASP A 63 2.99 4.08 19.94
N PHE A 64 1.85 3.37 19.91
CA PHE A 64 1.14 3.02 18.69
C PHE A 64 0.11 4.07 18.35
N THR A 65 0.16 4.56 17.12
CA THR A 65 -0.86 5.42 16.53
C THR A 65 -1.51 4.72 15.36
N VAL A 66 -2.75 5.07 15.02
CA VAL A 66 -3.46 4.54 13.85
C VAL A 66 -3.67 5.67 12.87
N LEU A 67 -3.50 5.38 11.59
CA LEU A 67 -3.75 6.30 10.49
C LEU A 67 -4.34 5.51 9.32
N THR A 68 -5.31 6.06 8.61
CA THR A 68 -5.86 5.41 7.43
C THR A 68 -5.33 5.99 6.13
N CYS A 69 -5.37 5.20 5.07
CA CYS A 69 -5.02 5.67 3.73
C CYS A 69 -5.94 6.81 3.31
N GLY A 70 -7.22 6.76 3.67
CA GLY A 70 -8.17 7.85 3.40
C GLY A 70 -7.76 9.17 4.05
N GLU A 71 -7.25 9.14 5.28
CA GLU A 71 -6.75 10.33 5.98
C GLU A 71 -5.50 10.90 5.29
N VAL A 72 -4.56 10.04 4.88
CA VAL A 72 -3.37 10.47 4.13
C VAL A 72 -3.75 11.08 2.78
N GLN A 73 -4.71 10.47 2.09
CA GLN A 73 -5.20 10.93 0.78
C GLN A 73 -5.90 12.29 0.85
N ALA A 74 -6.52 12.62 1.98
CA ALA A 74 -7.12 13.94 2.21
C ALA A 74 -6.07 15.06 2.42
N GLY A 75 -4.81 14.71 2.66
CA GLY A 75 -3.72 15.66 2.86
C GLY A 75 -3.25 16.33 1.55
N GLU A 76 -2.77 17.57 1.66
CA GLU A 76 -2.38 18.40 0.51
C GLU A 76 -1.27 17.78 -0.35
N ARG A 77 -0.35 17.04 0.28
CA ARG A 77 0.83 16.45 -0.38
C ARG A 77 0.49 15.22 -1.22
N TYR A 78 -0.63 14.55 -0.94
CA TYR A 78 -0.99 13.31 -1.64
C TYR A 78 -1.18 13.53 -3.13
N ALA A 79 -1.94 14.55 -3.52
CA ALA A 79 -2.21 14.85 -4.92
C ALA A 79 -0.91 15.11 -5.71
N GLU A 80 0.06 15.78 -5.08
CA GLU A 80 1.37 16.01 -5.69
C GLU A 80 2.14 14.71 -5.91
N PHE A 81 2.28 13.86 -4.89
CA PHE A 81 3.02 12.61 -5.02
C PHE A 81 2.35 11.63 -5.98
N HIS A 82 1.01 11.54 -5.94
CA HIS A 82 0.26 10.69 -6.84
C HIS A 82 0.41 11.14 -8.30
N SER A 83 0.34 12.46 -8.56
CA SER A 83 0.59 13.01 -9.90
C SER A 83 2.01 12.72 -10.40
N LYS A 84 3.02 12.91 -9.55
CA LYS A 84 4.42 12.58 -9.88
C LYS A 84 4.61 11.10 -10.21
N LEU A 85 4.01 10.22 -9.43
CA LEU A 85 4.07 8.77 -9.66
C LEU A 85 3.34 8.35 -10.93
N ARG A 86 2.21 8.99 -11.24
CA ARG A 86 1.50 8.76 -12.51
C ARG A 86 2.36 9.17 -13.70
N ALA A 87 2.92 10.38 -13.67
CA ALA A 87 3.82 10.84 -14.73
C ALA A 87 5.02 9.90 -14.89
N PHE A 88 5.63 9.47 -13.79
CA PHE A 88 6.75 8.54 -13.84
C PHE A 88 6.34 7.17 -14.41
N PHE A 89 5.16 6.67 -14.08
CA PHE A 89 4.59 5.46 -14.68
C PHE A 89 4.36 5.62 -16.20
N ASP A 90 3.93 6.80 -16.65
CA ASP A 90 3.65 7.10 -18.07
C ASP A 90 4.92 7.37 -18.89
N GLU A 91 6.02 7.78 -18.25
CA GLU A 91 7.29 8.14 -18.92
C GLU A 91 8.35 7.03 -18.85
N ASP A 92 8.41 6.25 -17.77
CA ASP A 92 9.46 5.26 -17.52
C ASP A 92 8.97 3.82 -17.75
N GLU A 93 9.47 3.20 -18.81
CA GLU A 93 9.09 1.84 -19.21
C GLU A 93 9.51 0.77 -18.19
N ALA A 94 10.67 0.93 -17.55
CA ALA A 94 11.16 -0.04 -16.57
C ALA A 94 10.30 -0.03 -15.31
N PHE A 95 9.95 1.15 -14.82
CA PHE A 95 9.05 1.32 -13.69
C PHE A 95 7.64 0.82 -14.03
N ARG A 96 7.10 1.18 -15.19
CA ARG A 96 5.80 0.68 -15.67
C ARG A 96 5.77 -0.84 -15.70
N SER A 97 6.77 -1.46 -16.32
CA SER A 97 6.85 -2.91 -16.45
C SER A 97 6.91 -3.61 -15.09
N SER A 98 7.68 -3.04 -14.14
CA SER A 98 7.72 -3.56 -12.76
C SER A 98 6.34 -3.52 -12.10
N VAL A 99 5.65 -2.38 -12.13
CA VAL A 99 4.30 -2.24 -11.55
C VAL A 99 3.29 -3.17 -12.22
N GLU A 100 3.28 -3.26 -13.55
CA GLU A 100 2.36 -4.12 -14.31
C GLU A 100 2.60 -5.61 -14.04
N SER A 101 3.85 -6.01 -13.85
CA SER A 101 4.21 -7.40 -13.56
C SER A 101 3.52 -7.93 -12.29
N PHE A 102 3.30 -7.07 -11.31
CA PHE A 102 2.53 -7.39 -10.10
C PHE A 102 1.06 -7.61 -10.38
N GLY A 103 0.43 -6.69 -11.11
CA GLY A 103 -0.97 -6.83 -11.52
C GLY A 103 -1.19 -8.15 -12.26
N HIS A 104 -0.30 -8.48 -13.20
CA HIS A 104 -0.35 -9.74 -13.93
C HIS A 104 -0.16 -10.95 -13.01
N ALA A 105 0.80 -10.93 -12.09
CA ALA A 105 1.03 -12.03 -11.16
C ALA A 105 -0.15 -12.25 -10.20
N TYR A 106 -0.77 -11.17 -9.71
CA TYR A 106 -1.90 -11.22 -8.78
C TYR A 106 -3.14 -11.86 -9.44
N HIS A 107 -3.45 -11.49 -10.68
CA HIS A 107 -4.64 -11.98 -11.38
C HIS A 107 -4.43 -13.29 -12.16
N ARG A 108 -3.18 -13.77 -12.33
CA ARG A 108 -2.86 -14.98 -13.12
C ARG A 108 -3.68 -16.21 -12.73
N LYS A 109 -3.93 -16.43 -11.44
CA LYS A 109 -4.71 -17.59 -10.93
C LYS A 109 -6.22 -17.47 -11.16
N ARG A 110 -6.68 -16.31 -11.63
CA ARG A 110 -8.09 -15.99 -11.88
C ARG A 110 -8.33 -15.62 -13.35
N ALA A 111 -7.37 -15.89 -14.24
CA ALA A 111 -7.43 -15.50 -15.64
C ALA A 111 -8.42 -16.34 -16.47
N ASP A 112 -8.75 -17.55 -16.01
CA ASP A 112 -9.61 -18.48 -16.75
C ASP A 112 -11.03 -17.91 -16.91
N GLY A 113 -11.47 -17.80 -18.17
CA GLY A 113 -12.83 -17.36 -18.52
C GLY A 113 -13.08 -15.85 -18.47
N ILE A 114 -12.04 -15.03 -18.25
CA ILE A 114 -12.15 -13.57 -18.28
C ILE A 114 -11.90 -13.05 -19.70
N GLY A 115 -12.80 -12.20 -20.20
CA GLY A 115 -12.61 -11.50 -21.47
C GLY A 115 -11.49 -10.47 -21.40
N GLU A 116 -10.83 -10.22 -22.54
CA GLU A 116 -9.67 -9.31 -22.65
C GLU A 116 -9.92 -7.92 -22.05
N ALA A 117 -11.07 -7.30 -22.32
CA ALA A 117 -11.41 -5.98 -21.79
C ALA A 117 -11.51 -5.94 -20.24
N GLU A 118 -12.04 -7.01 -19.63
CA GLU A 118 -12.12 -7.13 -18.17
C GLU A 118 -10.75 -7.44 -17.56
N TRP A 119 -9.94 -8.23 -18.27
CA TRP A 119 -8.55 -8.47 -17.89
C TRP A 119 -7.75 -7.16 -17.82
N GLU A 120 -7.75 -6.38 -18.89
CA GLU A 120 -7.06 -5.08 -18.91
C GLU A 120 -7.56 -4.14 -17.82
N LYS A 121 -8.87 -4.11 -17.58
CA LYS A 121 -9.46 -3.31 -16.50
C LYS A 121 -8.86 -3.71 -15.14
N ARG A 122 -8.76 -5.00 -14.84
CA ARG A 122 -8.18 -5.49 -13.58
C ARG A 122 -6.70 -5.16 -13.44
N ILE A 123 -5.94 -5.21 -14.53
CA ILE A 123 -4.53 -4.80 -14.53
C ILE A 123 -4.43 -3.30 -14.22
N ARG A 124 -5.19 -2.44 -14.92
CA ARG A 124 -5.22 -1.00 -14.65
C ARG A 124 -5.56 -0.68 -13.19
N MET A 125 -6.57 -1.34 -12.63
CA MET A 125 -6.95 -1.17 -11.23
C MET A 125 -5.86 -1.61 -10.24
N SER A 126 -5.08 -2.63 -10.59
CA SER A 126 -3.94 -3.07 -9.77
C SER A 126 -2.81 -2.05 -9.81
N ASN A 127 -2.54 -1.48 -10.99
CA ASN A 127 -1.56 -0.41 -11.14
C ASN A 127 -1.99 0.83 -10.34
N ASP A 128 -3.27 1.22 -10.43
CA ASP A 128 -3.82 2.32 -9.65
C ASP A 128 -3.64 2.08 -8.15
N TYR A 129 -3.91 0.85 -7.67
CA TYR A 129 -3.70 0.49 -6.26
C TYR A 129 -2.25 0.75 -5.83
N PHE A 130 -1.27 0.27 -6.60
CA PHE A 130 0.14 0.46 -6.28
C PHE A 130 0.56 1.93 -6.32
N LEU A 131 0.09 2.70 -7.29
CA LEU A 131 0.44 4.12 -7.41
C LEU A 131 -0.19 4.94 -6.27
N GLU A 132 -1.41 4.63 -5.85
CA GLU A 132 -2.02 5.24 -4.67
C GLU A 132 -1.28 4.89 -3.39
N GLU A 133 -0.91 3.62 -3.21
CA GLU A 133 -0.16 3.13 -2.05
C GLU A 133 1.25 3.76 -1.98
N PHE A 134 1.94 3.89 -3.10
CA PHE A 134 3.24 4.57 -3.17
C PHE A 134 3.15 6.06 -2.87
N ALA A 135 2.10 6.74 -3.33
CA ALA A 135 1.89 8.14 -2.98
C ALA A 135 1.69 8.30 -1.46
N ILE A 136 0.95 7.38 -0.84
CA ILE A 136 0.76 7.33 0.62
C ILE A 136 2.11 7.13 1.33
N PHE A 137 2.93 6.17 0.91
CA PHE A 137 4.25 5.95 1.53
C PHE A 137 5.18 7.15 1.38
N ALA A 138 5.11 7.86 0.24
CA ALA A 138 5.85 9.09 0.05
C ALA A 138 5.41 10.19 1.04
N CYS A 139 4.11 10.36 1.24
CA CYS A 139 3.56 11.28 2.25
C CYS A 139 4.05 10.92 3.66
N LEU A 140 3.95 9.64 4.06
CA LEU A 140 4.33 9.20 5.40
C LEU A 140 5.82 9.41 5.67
N LYS A 141 6.67 9.12 4.66
CA LYS A 141 8.10 9.43 4.75
C LYS A 141 8.35 10.92 4.96
N GLU A 142 7.66 11.78 4.22
CA GLU A 142 7.77 13.24 4.35
C GLU A 142 7.32 13.72 5.74
N GLN A 143 6.32 13.05 6.33
CA GLN A 143 5.83 13.29 7.70
C GLN A 143 6.75 12.73 8.80
N GLY A 144 7.90 12.17 8.46
CA GLY A 144 8.87 11.68 9.44
C GLY A 144 8.65 10.24 9.88
N LEU A 145 7.99 9.41 9.05
CA LEU A 145 7.89 7.96 9.23
C LEU A 145 8.81 7.23 8.22
N PRO A 146 10.12 7.09 8.52
CA PRO A 146 11.11 6.68 7.53
C PRO A 146 11.25 5.18 7.32
N VAL A 147 10.58 4.36 8.15
CA VAL A 147 10.68 2.90 8.13
C VAL A 147 9.31 2.30 7.89
N MET A 148 9.18 1.48 6.85
CA MET A 148 7.98 0.71 6.56
C MET A 148 8.21 -0.75 6.93
N VAL A 149 7.36 -1.29 7.81
CA VAL A 149 7.38 -2.72 8.18
C VAL A 149 6.22 -3.41 7.48
N TYR A 150 6.50 -4.41 6.66
CA TYR A 150 5.49 -5.09 5.85
C TYR A 150 5.58 -6.62 5.98
N PRO A 151 4.45 -7.35 6.09
CA PRO A 151 4.44 -8.81 6.04
C PRO A 151 4.76 -9.30 4.62
N GLY A 152 5.82 -10.10 4.46
CA GLY A 152 6.24 -10.62 3.16
C GLY A 152 7.07 -9.63 2.33
N SER A 153 7.12 -9.85 1.02
CA SER A 153 7.91 -9.05 0.08
C SER A 153 7.04 -8.05 -0.68
N PHE A 154 7.60 -6.87 -0.93
CA PHE A 154 7.01 -5.81 -1.74
C PHE A 154 8.04 -5.45 -2.82
N SER A 155 8.08 -6.18 -3.95
CA SER A 155 9.26 -6.12 -4.84
C SER A 155 9.42 -4.77 -5.53
N THR A 156 8.40 -4.16 -6.13
CA THR A 156 8.57 -2.85 -6.80
C THR A 156 9.05 -1.76 -5.83
N LEU A 157 8.49 -1.70 -4.62
CA LEU A 157 8.97 -0.75 -3.62
C LEU A 157 10.41 -1.08 -3.16
N SER A 158 10.77 -2.36 -3.10
CA SER A 158 12.13 -2.79 -2.79
C SER A 158 13.11 -2.41 -3.91
N GLU A 159 12.70 -2.48 -5.18
CA GLU A 159 13.48 -2.04 -6.34
C GLU A 159 13.72 -0.52 -6.29
N ILE A 160 12.69 0.26 -5.98
CA ILE A 160 12.81 1.72 -5.78
C ILE A 160 13.81 2.03 -4.66
N ALA A 161 13.67 1.38 -3.51
CA ALA A 161 14.55 1.59 -2.36
C ALA A 161 16.01 1.12 -2.59
N LYS A 162 16.24 0.22 -3.56
CA LYS A 162 17.58 -0.20 -4.01
C LYS A 162 18.20 0.73 -5.06
N GLY A 163 17.44 1.72 -5.55
CA GLY A 163 17.88 2.66 -6.57
C GLY A 163 17.73 2.17 -8.01
N GLU A 164 16.95 1.12 -8.25
CA GLU A 164 16.70 0.59 -9.59
C GLU A 164 15.82 1.53 -10.44
N HIS A 165 15.05 2.41 -9.77
CA HIS A 165 14.18 3.43 -10.38
C HIS A 165 14.62 4.84 -9.96
N PRO A 166 15.72 5.39 -10.53
CA PRO A 166 16.29 6.66 -10.06
C PRO A 166 15.36 7.86 -10.24
N GLY A 167 14.39 7.81 -11.15
CA GLY A 167 13.37 8.85 -11.36
C GLY A 167 12.24 8.86 -10.33
N ALA A 168 12.11 7.82 -9.50
CA ALA A 168 11.06 7.72 -8.50
C ALA A 168 11.17 8.84 -7.43
N PRO A 169 10.05 9.24 -6.79
CA PRO A 169 10.07 10.23 -5.71
C PRO A 169 11.14 9.92 -4.65
N LYS A 170 11.92 10.93 -4.28
CA LYS A 170 13.02 10.80 -3.29
C LYS A 170 12.54 10.12 -2.01
N GLN A 171 11.33 10.44 -1.56
CA GLN A 171 10.71 9.87 -0.37
C GLN A 171 10.64 8.34 -0.43
N LEU A 172 10.35 7.77 -1.60
CA LEU A 172 10.31 6.31 -1.79
C LEU A 172 11.72 5.72 -1.91
N ARG A 173 12.63 6.40 -2.61
CA ARG A 173 14.03 5.96 -2.74
C ARG A 173 14.75 5.93 -1.38
N ASP A 174 14.44 6.88 -0.50
CA ASP A 174 15.03 7.00 0.84
C ASP A 174 14.24 6.21 1.92
N LEU A 175 13.19 5.48 1.54
CA LEU A 175 12.37 4.71 2.47
C LEU A 175 13.10 3.43 2.90
N VAL A 176 13.15 3.17 4.21
CA VAL A 176 13.69 1.90 4.72
C VAL A 176 12.58 0.86 4.74
N VAL A 177 12.69 -0.18 3.91
CA VAL A 177 11.70 -1.26 3.83
C VAL A 177 12.17 -2.46 4.66
N VAL A 178 11.36 -2.88 5.63
CA VAL A 178 11.59 -4.07 6.46
C VAL A 178 10.54 -5.13 6.14
N SER A 179 10.95 -6.15 5.39
CA SER A 179 10.13 -7.31 5.07
C SER A 179 10.18 -8.37 6.18
N LEU A 180 9.04 -8.62 6.82
CA LEU A 180 8.91 -9.67 7.83
C LEU A 180 8.39 -10.97 7.23
N HIS A 181 9.26 -11.97 7.16
CA HIS A 181 8.93 -13.33 6.73
C HIS A 181 8.49 -14.15 7.94
N LEU A 182 7.17 -14.32 8.10
CA LEU A 182 6.60 -15.11 9.18
C LEU A 182 6.61 -16.59 8.80
N LYS A 183 7.25 -17.45 9.61
CA LYS A 183 7.22 -18.91 9.40
C LYS A 183 5.79 -19.42 9.61
N GLY A 184 5.27 -20.21 8.66
CA GLY A 184 4.01 -20.96 8.82
C GLY A 184 2.75 -20.32 8.24
N ARG A 185 2.87 -19.48 7.20
CA ARG A 185 1.77 -19.17 6.27
C ARG A 185 2.17 -19.56 4.87
#